data_AF-A0A059CTK8-F1
#
_entry.id   AF-A0A059CTK8-F1
#
_cell.length_a   1.000
_cell.length_b   1.000
_cell.length_c   1.000
_cell.angle_alpha   90.00
_cell.angle_beta   90.00
_cell.angle_gamma   90.00
#
_symmetry.space_group_name_H-M   'P 1'
#
loop_
_entity.id
_entity.type
_entity.pdbx_description
1 polymer ?
#
loop_
_entity_poly.entity_id
_entity_poly.type
_entity_poly.pdbx_seq_one_letter_code
_entity_poly.pdbx_strand_id
1 'polypeptide(L)'
;MSFAPLGARRSRDDQERASSIDEQRIDGALGIALFFSPFLSVSSDPFVRNFFVRTEPLAESNPVPQDPISAIHPPCIYAGDVASAMGFGLCRSKMMNGIEPIRIWILTCRWFLTVGILPGSWWAHHELGRGGWWFRDPVENASFMPRVLATARIHSVILPLLHSWTSFLNIVTFLCCVLGTFSIRSGLLASVHSFATDDTRGIFLWRFFLLMTGISMILCSQMKQQASVRRTYKKEMVVTRSTLVHLRHSARAQPRPLMLWKN
;
A
#
# COMPACT_ATOMS: atom_id res chain seq x y z
N MET A 1 20.65 -34.15 -22.01
CA MET A 1 20.42 -32.87 -21.30
C MET A 1 20.49 -31.75 -22.33
N SER A 2 19.34 -31.24 -22.76
CA SER A 2 19.27 -30.19 -23.78
C SER A 2 19.62 -28.84 -23.14
N PHE A 3 20.75 -28.25 -23.54
CA PHE A 3 21.14 -26.89 -23.14
C PHE A 3 20.29 -25.90 -23.94
N ALA A 4 19.19 -25.43 -23.35
CA ALA A 4 18.49 -24.28 -23.89
C ALA A 4 19.47 -23.09 -23.96
N PRO A 5 19.51 -22.32 -25.06
CA PRO A 5 20.40 -21.19 -25.19
C PRO A 5 20.16 -20.19 -24.05
N LEU A 6 21.25 -19.62 -23.50
CA LEU A 6 21.23 -18.72 -22.33
C LEU A 6 20.18 -17.59 -22.43
N GLY A 7 19.90 -17.10 -23.64
CA GLY A 7 18.84 -16.11 -23.91
C GLY A 7 17.43 -16.63 -23.65
N ALA A 8 17.11 -17.87 -24.04
CA ALA A 8 15.80 -18.49 -23.84
C ALA A 8 15.53 -18.85 -22.37
N ARG A 9 16.59 -19.11 -21.59
CA ARG A 9 16.50 -19.36 -20.15
C ARG A 9 16.18 -18.07 -19.40
N ARG A 10 16.89 -16.99 -19.73
CA ARG A 10 16.67 -15.66 -19.13
C ARG A 10 15.26 -15.10 -19.42
N SER A 11 14.78 -15.24 -20.66
CA SER A 11 13.43 -14.79 -21.01
C SER A 11 12.33 -15.59 -20.28
N ARG A 12 12.55 -16.89 -20.03
CA ARG A 12 11.63 -17.72 -19.26
C ARG A 12 11.61 -17.31 -17.79
N ASP A 13 12.78 -17.09 -17.19
CA ASP A 13 12.89 -16.66 -15.79
C ASP A 13 12.23 -15.28 -15.57
N ASP A 14 12.40 -14.34 -16.51
CA ASP A 14 11.75 -13.03 -16.44
C ASP A 14 10.22 -13.13 -16.59
N GLN A 15 9.73 -14.03 -17.44
CA GLN A 15 8.29 -14.30 -17.63
C GLN A 15 7.64 -14.91 -16.37
N GLU A 16 8.28 -15.93 -15.78
CA GLU A 16 7.80 -16.60 -14.57
C GLU A 16 7.77 -15.63 -13.37
N ARG A 17 8.75 -14.73 -13.33
CA ARG A 17 8.80 -13.69 -12.32
C ARG A 17 7.69 -12.66 -12.50
N ALA A 18 7.41 -12.23 -13.73
CA ALA A 18 6.30 -11.33 -14.03
C ALA A 18 4.94 -11.96 -13.66
N SER A 19 4.71 -13.23 -14.01
CA SER A 19 3.47 -13.92 -13.66
C SER A 19 3.27 -14.06 -12.15
N SER A 20 4.34 -14.35 -11.39
CA SER A 20 4.27 -14.44 -9.92
C SER A 20 3.90 -13.10 -9.26
N ILE A 21 4.26 -11.98 -9.88
CA ILE A 21 3.93 -10.64 -9.37
C ILE A 21 2.46 -10.34 -9.60
N ASP A 22 1.95 -10.64 -10.80
CA ASP A 22 0.55 -10.45 -11.14
C ASP A 22 -0.35 -11.33 -10.28
N GLU A 23 0.02 -12.59 -10.04
CA GLU A 23 -0.71 -13.49 -9.15
C GLU A 23 -0.82 -12.92 -7.74
N GLN A 24 0.30 -12.49 -7.14
CA GLN A 24 0.28 -11.91 -5.79
C GLN A 24 -0.48 -10.58 -5.70
N ARG A 25 -0.47 -9.79 -6.78
CA ARG A 25 -1.27 -8.56 -6.88
C ARG A 25 -2.76 -8.90 -6.89
N ILE A 26 -3.15 -9.89 -7.69
CA ILE A 26 -4.53 -10.36 -7.80
C ILE A 26 -4.99 -10.96 -6.47
N ASP A 27 -4.19 -11.80 -5.83
CA ASP A 27 -4.51 -12.42 -4.54
C ASP A 27 -4.72 -11.38 -3.43
N GLY A 28 -3.85 -10.37 -3.37
CA GLY A 28 -3.98 -9.28 -2.39
C GLY A 28 -5.25 -8.46 -2.61
N ALA A 29 -5.54 -8.08 -3.86
CA ALA A 29 -6.75 -7.35 -4.21
C ALA A 29 -8.02 -8.19 -4.00
N LEU A 30 -7.98 -9.46 -4.38
CA LEU A 30 -9.07 -10.43 -4.22
C LEU A 30 -9.36 -10.67 -2.74
N GLY A 31 -8.33 -10.83 -1.89
CA GLY A 31 -8.51 -11.00 -0.45
C GLY A 31 -9.20 -9.80 0.19
N ILE A 32 -8.84 -8.58 -0.22
CA ILE A 32 -9.52 -7.36 0.25
C ILE A 32 -10.97 -7.30 -0.28
N ALA A 33 -11.19 -7.59 -1.56
CA ALA A 33 -12.52 -7.59 -2.17
C ALA A 33 -13.46 -8.65 -1.56
N LEU A 34 -12.96 -9.86 -1.33
CA LEU A 34 -13.69 -10.95 -0.68
C LEU A 34 -14.11 -10.57 0.74
N PHE A 35 -13.29 -9.81 1.45
CA PHE A 35 -13.66 -9.32 2.77
C PHE A 35 -14.79 -8.27 2.72
N PHE A 36 -14.77 -7.37 1.74
CA PHE A 36 -15.84 -6.38 1.56
C PHE A 36 -17.13 -6.97 0.95
N SER A 37 -17.07 -8.15 0.32
CA SER A 37 -18.24 -8.79 -0.31
C SER A 37 -19.38 -9.08 0.69
N PRO A 38 -19.14 -9.70 1.88
CA PRO A 38 -20.17 -9.83 2.92
C PRO A 38 -20.74 -8.49 3.41
N PHE A 39 -19.90 -7.46 3.49
CA PHE A 39 -20.34 -6.11 3.90
C PHE A 39 -21.33 -5.52 2.90
N LEU A 40 -21.02 -5.64 1.60
CA LEU A 40 -21.91 -5.20 0.52
C LEU A 40 -23.19 -6.01 0.49
N SER A 41 -23.12 -7.34 0.59
CA SER A 41 -24.32 -8.19 0.48
C SER A 41 -25.26 -8.11 1.67
N VAL A 42 -24.74 -7.94 2.90
CA VAL A 42 -25.56 -8.01 4.12
C VAL A 42 -25.93 -6.64 4.65
N SER A 43 -25.03 -5.67 4.58
CA SER A 43 -25.22 -4.37 5.24
C SER A 43 -25.51 -3.23 4.27
N SER A 44 -25.06 -3.33 3.02
CA SER A 44 -25.13 -2.25 2.03
C SER A 44 -25.59 -2.76 0.67
N ASP A 45 -26.62 -3.61 0.65
CA ASP A 45 -27.09 -4.28 -0.56
C ASP A 45 -27.50 -3.24 -1.62
N PRO A 46 -26.75 -3.12 -2.73
CA PRO A 46 -27.03 -2.12 -3.76
C PRO A 46 -28.25 -2.49 -4.63
N PHE A 47 -28.76 -3.73 -4.50
CA PHE A 47 -29.88 -4.24 -5.28
C PHE A 47 -31.21 -4.12 -4.56
N VAL A 48 -31.22 -3.73 -3.28
CA VAL A 48 -32.46 -3.34 -2.57
C VAL A 48 -33.05 -2.14 -3.30
N ARG A 49 -34.17 -2.37 -3.99
CA ARG A 49 -34.90 -1.30 -4.67
C ARG A 49 -35.53 -0.38 -3.63
N ASN A 50 -35.03 0.85 -3.57
CA ASN A 50 -35.72 1.92 -2.86
C ASN A 50 -36.92 2.37 -3.71
N PHE A 51 -38.13 1.98 -3.29
CA PHE A 51 -39.38 2.43 -3.91
C PHE A 51 -39.79 3.85 -3.51
N PHE A 52 -38.93 4.59 -2.80
CA PHE A 52 -39.16 5.99 -2.46
C PHE A 52 -39.05 6.87 -3.72
N VAL A 53 -40.19 7.11 -4.37
CA VAL A 53 -40.36 8.29 -5.22
C VAL A 53 -40.31 9.50 -4.29
N ARG A 54 -39.24 10.29 -4.37
CA ARG A 54 -39.13 11.52 -3.58
C ARG A 54 -40.22 12.49 -4.05
N THR A 55 -41.23 12.70 -3.20
CA THR A 55 -42.34 13.65 -3.43
C THR A 55 -42.00 15.07 -3.01
N GLU A 56 -40.94 15.25 -2.21
CA GLU A 56 -40.49 16.58 -1.77
C GLU A 56 -39.78 17.33 -2.91
N PRO A 57 -40.01 18.65 -3.06
CA PRO A 57 -39.32 19.47 -4.05
C PRO A 57 -37.80 19.34 -3.90
N LEU A 58 -37.07 19.29 -5.02
CA LEU A 58 -35.60 19.20 -5.06
C LEU A 58 -34.91 20.26 -4.16
N ALA A 59 -35.59 21.38 -3.93
CA ALA A 59 -35.16 22.52 -3.12
C ALA A 59 -35.05 22.24 -1.60
N GLU A 60 -35.78 21.26 -1.05
CA GLU A 60 -35.72 20.93 0.39
C GLU A 60 -34.77 19.76 0.69
N SER A 61 -34.19 19.14 -0.33
CA SER A 61 -33.08 18.23 -0.12
C SER A 61 -31.80 19.00 0.18
N ASN A 62 -31.05 18.58 1.21
CA ASN A 62 -29.77 19.19 1.60
C ASN A 62 -28.97 19.60 0.33
N PRO A 63 -28.65 20.88 0.11
CA PRO A 63 -28.03 21.34 -1.14
C PRO A 63 -26.64 20.72 -1.41
N VAL A 64 -26.02 20.16 -0.37
CA VAL A 64 -24.65 19.63 -0.34
C VAL A 64 -24.32 18.55 -1.40
N PRO A 65 -25.19 17.56 -1.75
CA PRO A 65 -24.85 16.52 -2.73
C PRO A 65 -24.97 16.94 -4.20
N GLN A 66 -25.53 18.13 -4.51
CA GLN A 66 -25.84 18.54 -5.89
C GLN A 66 -24.69 19.29 -6.58
N ASP A 67 -23.69 19.77 -5.83
CA ASP A 67 -22.51 20.43 -6.41
C ASP A 67 -21.60 19.39 -7.09
N PRO A 68 -21.19 19.60 -8.37
CA PRO A 68 -20.23 18.74 -9.05
C PRO A 68 -18.95 18.45 -8.26
N ILE A 69 -18.44 19.41 -7.47
CA ILE A 69 -17.24 19.24 -6.65
C ILE A 69 -17.51 18.31 -5.46
N SER A 70 -18.69 18.44 -4.85
CA SER A 70 -19.16 17.54 -3.79
C SER A 70 -19.36 16.10 -4.32
N ALA A 71 -19.76 15.94 -5.59
CA ALA A 71 -19.91 14.64 -6.22
C ALA A 71 -18.58 13.98 -6.64
N ILE A 72 -17.58 14.76 -7.06
CA ILE A 72 -16.31 14.25 -7.60
C ILE A 72 -15.31 13.87 -6.50
N HIS A 73 -15.29 14.61 -5.37
CA HIS A 73 -14.27 14.38 -4.36
C HIS A 73 -14.33 12.99 -3.70
N PRO A 74 -15.49 12.38 -3.36
CA PRO A 74 -15.52 11.07 -2.70
C PRO A 74 -14.99 9.93 -3.60
N PRO A 75 -15.36 9.83 -4.90
CA PRO A 75 -14.74 8.88 -5.82
C PRO A 75 -13.22 9.04 -5.92
N CYS A 76 -12.70 10.27 -5.91
CA CYS A 76 -11.26 10.50 -5.94
C CYS A 76 -10.57 10.01 -4.66
N ILE A 77 -11.13 10.27 -3.47
CA ILE A 77 -10.57 9.74 -2.21
C ILE A 77 -10.57 8.20 -2.24
N TYR A 78 -11.69 7.58 -2.65
CA TYR A 78 -11.81 6.13 -2.74
C TYR A 78 -10.80 5.51 -3.73
N ALA A 79 -10.60 6.12 -4.90
CA ALA A 79 -9.57 5.69 -5.85
C ALA A 79 -8.16 5.75 -5.24
N GLY A 80 -7.90 6.75 -4.39
CA GLY A 80 -6.66 6.88 -3.62
C GLY A 80 -6.48 5.74 -2.61
N ASP A 81 -7.54 5.36 -1.90
CA ASP A 81 -7.54 4.26 -0.93
C ASP A 81 -7.35 2.89 -1.61
N VAL A 82 -8.02 2.66 -2.74
CA VAL A 82 -7.85 1.45 -3.56
C VAL A 82 -6.41 1.35 -4.08
N ALA A 83 -5.79 2.45 -4.52
CA ALA A 83 -4.39 2.45 -4.90
C ALA A 83 -3.46 2.12 -3.72
N SER A 84 -3.79 2.57 -2.51
CA SER A 84 -3.07 2.20 -1.29
C SER A 84 -3.17 0.69 -1.00
N ALA A 85 -4.36 0.11 -1.14
CA ALA A 85 -4.63 -1.32 -0.99
C ALA A 85 -3.82 -2.18 -2.00
N MET A 86 -3.76 -1.75 -3.26
CA MET A 86 -2.91 -2.38 -4.28
C MET A 86 -1.43 -2.34 -3.91
N GLY A 87 -0.96 -1.20 -3.37
CA GLY A 87 0.39 -1.06 -2.86
C GLY A 87 0.70 -1.99 -1.68
N PHE A 88 -0.28 -2.23 -0.79
CA PHE A 88 -0.16 -3.18 0.31
C PHE A 88 0.00 -4.63 -0.16
N GLY A 89 -0.84 -5.08 -1.11
CA GLY A 89 -0.74 -6.44 -1.67
C GLY A 89 0.63 -6.74 -2.28
N LEU A 90 1.24 -5.73 -2.91
CA LEU A 90 2.58 -5.84 -3.51
C LEU A 90 3.74 -5.87 -2.51
N CYS A 91 3.52 -5.60 -1.22
CA CYS A 91 4.58 -5.67 -0.20
C CYS A 91 5.17 -7.08 -0.07
N ARG A 92 4.32 -8.12 -0.18
CA ARG A 92 4.77 -9.52 -0.18
C ARG A 92 5.57 -9.87 -1.43
N SER A 93 5.15 -9.37 -2.58
CA SER A 93 5.86 -9.54 -3.85
C SER A 93 7.23 -8.88 -3.85
N LYS A 94 7.33 -7.67 -3.31
CA LYS A 94 8.61 -6.98 -3.12
C LYS A 94 9.57 -7.78 -2.23
N MET A 95 9.05 -8.47 -1.21
CA MET A 95 9.84 -9.32 -0.32
C MET A 95 10.38 -10.57 -1.03
N MET A 96 9.55 -11.27 -1.82
CA MET A 96 9.92 -12.51 -2.50
C MET A 96 10.75 -12.26 -3.78
N ASN A 97 10.30 -11.32 -4.60
CA ASN A 97 10.81 -11.12 -5.95
C ASN A 97 11.73 -9.90 -6.05
N GLY A 98 11.73 -8.97 -5.08
CA GLY A 98 12.56 -7.76 -5.14
C GLY A 98 12.19 -6.75 -6.23
N ILE A 99 11.06 -6.94 -6.93
CA ILE A 99 10.63 -6.08 -8.04
C ILE A 99 9.66 -4.99 -7.54
N GLU A 100 9.73 -3.83 -8.17
CA GLU A 100 9.21 -2.55 -7.67
C GLU A 100 8.09 -1.94 -8.53
N PRO A 101 7.00 -2.66 -8.89
CA PRO A 101 5.85 -2.01 -9.54
C PRO A 101 5.04 -1.16 -8.53
N ILE A 102 5.52 -1.03 -7.29
CA ILE A 102 4.87 -0.31 -6.21
C ILE A 102 4.82 1.21 -6.44
N ARG A 103 5.72 1.73 -7.29
CA ARG A 103 5.85 3.17 -7.58
C ARG A 103 4.59 3.73 -8.21
N ILE A 104 4.00 3.02 -9.18
CA ILE A 104 2.80 3.49 -9.88
C ILE A 104 1.66 3.67 -8.88
N TRP A 105 1.45 2.69 -7.99
CA TRP A 105 0.41 2.73 -6.97
C TRP A 105 0.63 3.82 -5.93
N ILE A 106 1.87 4.09 -5.54
CA ILE A 106 2.20 5.18 -4.62
C ILE A 106 1.87 6.54 -5.26
N LEU A 107 2.23 6.72 -6.54
CA LEU A 107 1.93 7.95 -7.29
C LEU A 107 0.42 8.11 -7.52
N THR A 108 -0.27 7.05 -7.93
CA THR A 108 -1.72 7.02 -8.11
C THR A 108 -2.44 7.37 -6.81
N CYS A 109 -2.05 6.75 -5.68
CA CYS A 109 -2.59 7.07 -4.37
C CYS A 109 -2.38 8.54 -4.01
N ARG A 110 -1.17 9.07 -4.19
CA ARG A 110 -0.89 10.49 -3.90
C ARG A 110 -1.71 11.42 -4.78
N TRP A 111 -1.80 11.15 -6.08
CA TRP A 111 -2.55 11.99 -7.02
C TRP A 111 -4.03 12.04 -6.69
N PHE A 112 -4.68 10.87 -6.56
CA PHE A 112 -6.11 10.79 -6.30
C PHE A 112 -6.50 11.38 -4.93
N LEU A 113 -5.70 11.14 -3.88
CA LEU A 113 -5.93 11.80 -2.58
C LEU A 113 -5.76 13.33 -2.68
N THR A 114 -4.90 13.83 -3.57
CA THR A 114 -4.73 15.27 -3.76
C THR A 114 -5.91 15.89 -4.47
N VAL A 115 -6.38 15.24 -5.53
CA VAL A 115 -7.53 15.66 -6.32
C VAL A 115 -8.85 15.45 -5.57
N GLY A 116 -8.92 14.54 -4.59
CA GLY A 116 -10.08 14.46 -3.70
C GLY A 116 -10.03 15.56 -2.63
N ILE A 117 -8.89 15.75 -1.99
CA ILE A 117 -8.77 16.72 -0.89
C ILE A 117 -8.91 18.17 -1.37
N LEU A 118 -8.18 18.59 -2.41
CA LEU A 118 -8.13 20.02 -2.78
C LEU A 118 -9.50 20.60 -3.19
N PRO A 119 -10.29 19.95 -4.06
CA PRO A 119 -11.62 20.42 -4.41
C PRO A 119 -12.60 20.30 -3.24
N GLY A 120 -12.48 19.25 -2.41
CA GLY A 120 -13.26 19.15 -1.17
C GLY A 120 -13.00 20.33 -0.23
N SER A 121 -11.73 20.73 -0.06
CA SER A 121 -11.35 21.91 0.73
C SER A 121 -11.90 23.21 0.18
N TRP A 122 -11.84 23.37 -1.15
CA TRP A 122 -12.40 24.52 -1.84
C TRP A 122 -13.91 24.62 -1.61
N TRP A 123 -14.62 23.51 -1.82
CA TRP A 123 -16.06 23.44 -1.67
C TRP A 123 -16.50 23.75 -0.23
N ALA A 124 -15.88 23.12 0.77
CA ALA A 124 -16.20 23.36 2.18
C ALA A 124 -15.99 24.83 2.57
N HIS A 125 -14.92 25.46 2.06
CA HIS A 125 -14.68 26.89 2.30
C HIS A 125 -15.76 27.78 1.66
N HIS A 126 -16.25 27.42 0.48
CA HIS A 126 -17.30 28.16 -0.21
C HIS A 126 -18.68 28.01 0.44
N GLU A 127 -19.06 26.78 0.82
CA GLU A 127 -20.42 26.47 1.28
C GLU A 127 -20.60 26.67 2.79
N LEU A 128 -19.59 26.32 3.60
CA LEU A 128 -19.66 26.35 5.06
C LEU A 128 -19.07 27.64 5.67
N GLY A 129 -18.51 28.52 4.84
CA GLY A 129 -17.93 29.80 5.22
C GLY A 129 -16.72 29.71 6.16
N ARG A 130 -16.35 30.84 6.79
CA ARG A 130 -15.18 30.95 7.69
C ARG A 130 -15.25 30.08 8.97
N GLY A 131 -16.43 29.53 9.30
CA GLY A 131 -16.65 28.66 10.46
C GLY A 131 -16.53 27.16 10.15
N GLY A 132 -16.73 26.75 8.90
CA GLY A 132 -16.57 25.38 8.40
C GLY A 132 -15.20 25.14 7.81
N TRP A 133 -14.14 25.42 8.59
CA TRP A 133 -12.79 25.05 8.19
C TRP A 133 -12.72 23.53 7.99
N TRP A 134 -12.60 23.12 6.73
CA TRP A 134 -12.29 21.76 6.25
C TRP A 134 -11.44 20.99 7.32
N PHE A 135 -10.24 21.49 7.66
CA PHE A 135 -9.34 20.84 8.63
C PHE A 135 -9.87 20.53 10.06
N ARG A 136 -11.03 21.05 10.48
CA ARG A 136 -11.64 20.71 11.77
C ARG A 136 -12.51 19.46 11.72
N ASP A 137 -12.88 18.96 10.54
CA ASP A 137 -13.69 17.75 10.42
C ASP A 137 -12.84 16.47 10.61
N PRO A 138 -13.20 15.59 11.58
CA PRO A 138 -12.53 14.30 11.74
C PRO A 138 -12.51 13.41 10.48
N VAL A 139 -13.54 13.50 9.63
CA VAL A 139 -13.66 12.74 8.37
C VAL A 139 -12.60 13.16 7.36
N GLU A 140 -12.25 14.45 7.34
CA GLU A 140 -11.28 14.96 6.38
C GLU A 140 -9.84 14.69 6.84
N ASN A 141 -9.60 14.78 8.15
CA ASN A 141 -8.34 14.35 8.77
C ASN A 141 -8.03 12.88 8.48
N ALA A 142 -9.06 12.03 8.41
CA ALA A 142 -8.91 10.63 8.04
C ALA A 142 -8.31 10.45 6.62
N SER A 143 -8.67 11.30 5.65
CA SER A 143 -8.10 11.29 4.30
C SER A 143 -6.74 11.99 4.21
N PHE A 144 -6.46 12.92 5.12
CA PHE A 144 -5.18 13.64 5.17
C PHE A 144 -4.01 12.76 5.65
N MET A 145 -4.25 11.88 6.63
CA MET A 145 -3.24 10.94 7.13
C MET A 145 -2.58 10.10 6.01
N PRO A 146 -3.34 9.37 5.16
CA PRO A 146 -2.74 8.59 4.08
C PRO A 146 -2.08 9.48 3.01
N ARG A 147 -2.51 10.73 2.82
CA ARG A 147 -1.86 11.68 1.89
C ARG A 147 -0.45 12.07 2.36
N VAL A 148 -0.28 12.36 3.65
CA VAL A 148 1.05 12.68 4.23
C VAL A 148 1.96 11.45 4.11
N LEU A 149 1.45 10.27 4.45
CA LEU A 149 2.21 9.03 4.31
C LEU A 149 2.52 8.69 2.85
N ALA A 150 1.61 8.94 1.90
CA ALA A 150 1.88 8.84 0.46
C ALA A 150 3.05 9.73 0.02
N THR A 151 3.16 10.94 0.58
CA THR A 151 4.30 11.83 0.31
C THR A 151 5.59 11.26 0.88
N ALA A 152 5.58 10.77 2.13
CA ALA A 152 6.75 10.11 2.73
C ALA A 152 7.19 8.87 1.93
N ARG A 153 6.23 8.09 1.41
CA ARG A 153 6.48 6.93 0.55
C ARG A 153 7.21 7.28 -0.74
N ILE A 154 6.83 8.37 -1.40
CA ILE A 154 7.50 8.83 -2.63
C ILE A 154 8.98 9.11 -2.34
N HIS A 155 9.29 9.85 -1.26
CA HIS A 155 10.67 10.14 -0.87
C HIS A 155 11.43 8.85 -0.55
N SER A 156 10.80 7.92 0.18
CA SER A 156 11.40 6.64 0.53
C SER A 156 11.73 5.76 -0.68
N VAL A 157 10.94 5.80 -1.74
CA VAL A 157 11.16 5.06 -3.00
C VAL A 157 12.33 5.63 -3.81
N ILE A 158 12.50 6.95 -3.79
CA ILE A 158 13.55 7.63 -4.57
C ILE A 158 14.92 7.41 -3.92
N LEU A 159 14.99 7.46 -2.58
CA LEU A 159 16.24 7.29 -1.85
C LEU A 159 16.57 5.81 -1.58
N PRO A 160 17.68 5.26 -2.14
CA PRO A 160 18.05 3.86 -1.94
C PRO A 160 18.28 3.49 -0.47
N LEU A 161 18.70 4.46 0.37
CA LEU A 161 18.91 4.25 1.80
C LEU A 161 17.60 4.00 2.56
N LEU A 162 16.46 4.43 2.01
CA LEU A 162 15.14 4.32 2.64
C LEU A 162 14.29 3.20 2.04
N HIS A 163 14.87 2.33 1.23
CA HIS A 163 14.11 1.28 0.53
C HIS A 163 13.40 0.30 1.49
N SER A 164 13.97 0.06 2.68
CA SER A 164 13.33 -0.74 3.74
C SER A 164 12.12 -0.04 4.37
N TRP A 165 12.14 1.30 4.41
CA TRP A 165 11.04 2.12 4.92
C TRP A 165 9.86 2.13 3.96
N THR A 166 10.08 1.91 2.66
CA THR A 166 9.01 1.94 1.66
C THR A 166 7.92 0.94 1.97
N SER A 167 8.30 -0.31 2.28
CA SER A 167 7.34 -1.37 2.59
C SER A 167 6.59 -1.09 3.89
N PHE A 168 7.30 -0.60 4.92
CA PHE A 168 6.68 -0.19 6.18
C PHE A 168 5.66 0.94 5.99
N LEU A 169 6.05 2.00 5.28
CA LEU A 169 5.17 3.12 5.01
C LEU A 169 3.96 2.71 4.16
N ASN A 170 4.11 1.75 3.24
CA ASN A 170 2.96 1.19 2.50
C ASN A 170 1.94 0.52 3.42
N ILE A 171 2.43 -0.28 4.37
CA ILE A 171 1.57 -0.94 5.36
C ILE A 171 0.84 0.10 6.21
N VAL A 172 1.57 1.06 6.79
CA VAL A 172 0.98 2.11 7.65
C VAL A 172 -0.03 2.95 6.86
N THR A 173 0.26 3.26 5.58
CA THR A 173 -0.67 4.05 4.77
C THR A 173 -1.97 3.29 4.51
N PHE A 174 -1.89 2.00 4.17
CA PHE A 174 -3.08 1.17 4.01
C PHE A 174 -3.90 1.09 5.30
N LEU A 175 -3.24 0.91 6.45
CA LEU A 175 -3.93 0.91 7.75
C LEU A 175 -4.59 2.26 8.04
N CYS A 176 -4.00 3.39 7.64
CA CYS A 176 -4.65 4.70 7.76
C CYS A 176 -5.89 4.82 6.87
N CYS A 177 -5.88 4.28 5.64
CA CYS A 177 -7.06 4.25 4.77
C CYS A 177 -8.20 3.43 5.40
N VAL A 178 -7.88 2.25 5.94
CA VAL A 178 -8.86 1.37 6.61
C VAL A 178 -9.41 2.02 7.89
N LEU A 179 -8.52 2.59 8.72
CA LEU A 179 -8.90 3.34 9.91
C LEU A 179 -9.81 4.52 9.55
N GLY A 180 -9.48 5.25 8.48
CA GLY A 180 -10.30 6.35 8.00
C GLY A 180 -11.70 5.90 7.61
N THR A 181 -11.80 4.81 6.86
CA THR A 181 -13.10 4.22 6.49
C THR A 181 -13.94 3.87 7.73
N PHE A 182 -13.31 3.25 8.73
CA PHE A 182 -13.96 2.96 10.01
C PHE A 182 -14.40 4.24 10.73
N SER A 183 -13.53 5.23 10.87
CA SER A 183 -13.84 6.48 11.58
C SER A 183 -15.02 7.24 10.96
N ILE A 184 -15.11 7.26 9.62
CA ILE A 184 -16.16 7.99 8.89
C ILE A 184 -17.52 7.27 9.00
N ARG A 185 -17.52 5.92 9.00
CA ARG A 185 -18.75 5.10 8.92
C ARG A 185 -19.27 4.57 10.24
N SER A 186 -18.44 4.58 11.29
CA SER A 186 -18.81 4.07 12.61
C SER A 186 -19.67 5.01 13.45
N GLY A 187 -19.78 6.30 13.07
CA GLY A 187 -20.52 7.29 13.87
C GLY A 187 -19.85 7.66 15.21
N LEU A 188 -18.65 7.14 15.49
CA LEU A 188 -17.88 7.44 16.70
C LEU A 188 -17.45 8.91 16.81
N LEU A 189 -17.30 9.59 15.67
CA LEU A 189 -16.89 10.99 15.58
C LEU A 189 -18.04 11.81 14.99
N ALA A 190 -18.45 12.87 15.67
CA ALA A 190 -19.41 13.82 15.15
C ALA A 190 -18.79 14.57 13.95
N SER A 191 -19.41 14.46 12.78
CA SER A 191 -18.94 15.09 11.54
C SER A 191 -20.12 15.53 10.69
N VAL A 192 -19.98 16.66 9.99
CA VAL A 192 -20.99 17.11 9.01
C VAL A 192 -20.95 16.25 7.74
N HIS A 193 -19.87 15.49 7.54
CA HIS A 193 -19.66 14.54 6.46
C HIS A 193 -19.92 13.08 6.87
N SER A 194 -20.40 12.80 8.09
CA SER A 194 -20.79 11.44 8.47
C SER A 194 -22.13 11.07 7.85
N PHE A 195 -22.09 10.31 6.76
CA PHE A 195 -23.27 9.78 6.08
C PHE A 195 -23.48 8.30 6.40
N ALA A 196 -24.72 7.92 6.73
CA ALA A 196 -25.14 6.54 6.99
C ALA A 196 -24.40 5.87 8.16
N THR A 197 -24.38 6.53 9.32
CA THR A 197 -23.87 6.02 10.59
C THR A 197 -24.75 4.85 11.08
N ASP A 198 -24.15 3.68 11.22
CA ASP A 198 -24.79 2.47 11.73
C ASP A 198 -23.76 1.70 12.57
N ASP A 199 -24.08 1.46 13.83
CA ASP A 199 -23.21 0.78 14.79
C ASP A 199 -22.80 -0.61 14.29
N THR A 200 -23.68 -1.30 13.55
CA THR A 200 -23.40 -2.63 12.99
C THR A 200 -22.32 -2.57 11.91
N ARG A 201 -22.35 -1.54 11.04
CA ARG A 201 -21.33 -1.26 10.02
C ARG A 201 -20.00 -0.86 10.67
N GLY A 202 -20.07 -0.04 11.72
CA GLY A 202 -18.91 0.37 12.50
C GLY A 202 -18.18 -0.82 13.10
N ILE A 203 -18.89 -1.74 13.76
CA ILE A 203 -18.30 -2.95 14.37
C ILE A 203 -17.65 -3.85 13.31
N PHE A 204 -18.29 -4.02 12.15
CA PHE A 204 -17.70 -4.80 11.05
C PHE A 204 -16.37 -4.20 10.57
N LEU A 205 -16.34 -2.90 10.31
CA LEU A 205 -15.14 -2.18 9.87
C LEU A 205 -14.04 -2.15 10.95
N TRP A 206 -14.42 -2.12 12.23
CA TRP A 206 -13.47 -2.23 13.33
C TRP A 206 -12.80 -3.62 13.38
N ARG A 207 -13.58 -4.69 13.25
CA ARG A 207 -13.05 -6.06 13.16
C ARG A 207 -12.13 -6.24 11.96
N PHE A 208 -12.48 -5.62 10.83
CA PHE A 208 -11.62 -5.58 9.64
C PHE A 208 -10.30 -4.89 9.91
N PHE A 209 -10.34 -3.72 10.53
CA PHE A 209 -9.15 -2.95 10.89
C PHE A 209 -8.21 -3.77 11.79
N LEU A 210 -8.75 -4.45 12.81
CA LEU A 210 -7.96 -5.33 13.67
C LEU A 210 -7.34 -6.51 12.90
N LEU A 211 -8.11 -7.16 12.04
CA LEU A 211 -7.63 -8.26 11.20
C LEU A 211 -6.48 -7.79 10.30
N MET A 212 -6.66 -6.68 9.59
CA MET A 212 -5.64 -6.12 8.69
C MET A 212 -4.41 -5.63 9.44
N THR A 213 -4.57 -5.12 10.65
CA THR A 213 -3.45 -4.78 11.55
C THR A 213 -2.68 -6.04 11.94
N GLY A 214 -3.36 -7.13 12.29
CA GLY A 214 -2.73 -8.42 12.59
C GLY A 214 -1.92 -8.98 11.41
N ILE A 215 -2.49 -9.02 10.21
CA ILE A 215 -1.81 -9.44 8.98
C ILE A 215 -0.58 -8.56 8.71
N SER A 216 -0.74 -7.24 8.89
CA SER A 216 0.33 -6.26 8.71
C SER A 216 1.50 -6.46 9.67
N MET A 217 1.23 -6.79 10.94
CA MET A 217 2.26 -7.09 11.94
C MET A 217 3.04 -8.35 11.58
N ILE A 218 2.35 -9.40 11.12
CA ILE A 218 2.99 -10.63 10.65
C ILE A 218 3.90 -10.33 9.45
N LEU A 219 3.40 -9.59 8.46
CA LEU A 219 4.18 -9.21 7.29
C LEU A 219 5.41 -8.36 7.66
N CYS A 220 5.25 -7.41 8.59
CA CYS A 220 6.36 -6.58 9.08
C CYS A 220 7.43 -7.42 9.81
N SER A 221 7.01 -8.40 10.60
CA SER A 221 7.91 -9.36 11.26
C SER A 221 8.69 -10.18 10.24
N GLN A 222 8.01 -10.73 9.22
CA GLN A 222 8.63 -11.50 8.14
C GLN A 222 9.66 -10.67 7.37
N MET A 223 9.33 -9.42 7.02
CA MET A 223 10.28 -8.51 6.36
C MET A 223 11.51 -8.24 7.22
N LYS A 224 11.34 -8.04 8.54
CA LYS A 224 12.45 -7.84 9.48
C LYS A 224 13.35 -9.08 9.56
N GLN A 225 12.76 -10.28 9.60
CA GLN A 225 13.50 -11.55 9.61
C GLN A 225 14.28 -11.75 8.30
N GLN A 226 13.68 -11.50 7.14
CA GLN A 226 14.42 -11.62 5.87
C GLN A 226 15.56 -10.61 5.75
N ALA A 227 15.35 -9.38 6.22
CA ALA A 227 16.39 -8.37 6.23
C ALA A 227 17.58 -8.77 7.13
N SER A 228 17.33 -9.41 8.27
CA SER A 228 18.39 -9.90 9.15
C SER A 228 19.18 -11.05 8.52
N VAL A 229 18.48 -12.04 7.94
CA VAL A 229 19.10 -13.17 7.22
C VAL A 229 19.98 -12.68 6.06
N ARG A 230 19.46 -11.75 5.23
CA ARG A 230 20.21 -11.19 4.11
C ARG A 230 21.45 -10.41 4.56
N ARG A 231 21.37 -9.71 5.70
CA ARG A 231 22.50 -8.99 6.29
C ARG A 231 23.58 -9.96 6.78
N THR A 232 23.21 -11.07 7.43
CA THR A 232 24.15 -12.12 7.85
C THR A 232 24.82 -12.76 6.64
N TYR A 233 24.04 -13.20 5.66
CA TYR A 233 24.57 -13.80 4.43
C TYR A 233 25.55 -12.88 3.68
N LYS A 234 25.23 -11.58 3.59
CA LYS A 234 26.14 -10.59 2.97
C LYS A 234 27.45 -10.45 3.74
N LYS A 235 27.41 -10.48 5.08
CA LYS A 235 28.63 -10.46 5.91
C LYS A 235 29.49 -11.70 5.65
N GLU A 236 28.90 -12.89 5.69
CA GLU A 236 29.59 -14.15 5.40
C GLU A 236 30.26 -14.12 4.02
N MET A 237 29.53 -13.70 2.98
CA MET A 237 30.07 -13.60 1.62
C MET A 237 31.24 -12.62 1.52
N VAL A 238 31.18 -11.47 2.20
CA VAL A 238 32.29 -10.50 2.25
C VAL A 238 33.50 -11.11 2.94
N VAL A 239 33.30 -11.82 4.06
CA VAL A 239 34.38 -12.52 4.78
C VAL A 239 35.00 -13.59 3.89
N THR A 240 34.21 -14.46 3.25
CA THR A 240 34.71 -15.49 2.33
C THR A 240 35.51 -14.89 1.17
N ARG A 241 35.03 -13.80 0.59
CA ARG A 241 35.72 -13.11 -0.50
C ARG A 241 37.07 -12.54 -0.04
N SER A 242 37.13 -11.93 1.14
CA SER A 242 38.37 -11.42 1.72
C SER A 242 39.36 -12.55 2.01
N THR A 243 38.91 -13.65 2.62
CA THR A 243 39.76 -14.83 2.88
C THR A 243 40.29 -15.44 1.59
N LEU A 244 39.48 -15.53 0.53
CA LEU A 244 39.90 -16.05 -0.76
C LEU A 244 40.94 -15.16 -1.46
N VAL A 245 40.82 -13.84 -1.32
CA VAL A 245 41.84 -12.88 -1.80
C VAL A 245 43.14 -13.06 -1.03
N HIS A 246 43.09 -13.19 0.30
CA HIS A 246 44.28 -13.45 1.12
C HIS A 246 44.96 -14.77 0.75
N LEU A 247 44.20 -15.86 0.63
CA LEU A 247 44.73 -17.17 0.20
C LEU A 247 45.40 -17.09 -1.18
N ARG A 248 44.80 -16.36 -2.12
CA ARG A 248 45.36 -16.16 -3.46
C ARG A 248 46.67 -15.36 -3.43
N HIS A 249 46.80 -14.37 -2.55
CA HIS A 249 48.04 -13.62 -2.36
C HIS A 249 49.13 -14.50 -1.70
N SER A 250 48.78 -15.24 -0.64
CA SER A 250 49.72 -16.15 0.04
C SER A 250 50.24 -17.25 -0.89
N ALA A 251 49.39 -17.82 -1.75
CA ALA A 251 49.79 -18.83 -2.73
C ALA A 251 50.77 -18.29 -3.79
N ARG A 252 50.71 -16.99 -4.13
CA ARG A 252 51.67 -16.35 -5.05
C ARG A 252 52.99 -15.97 -4.39
N ALA A 253 53.00 -15.81 -3.07
CA ALA A 253 54.18 -15.43 -2.29
C ALA A 253 55.07 -16.63 -1.89
N GLN A 254 54.61 -17.87 -2.11
CA GLN A 254 55.41 -19.07 -1.88
C GLN A 254 56.59 -19.12 -2.87
N PRO A 255 57.85 -19.21 -2.39
CA PRO A 255 58.99 -19.35 -3.28
C PRO A 255 58.88 -20.67 -4.08
N ARG A 256 59.13 -20.62 -5.39
CA ARG A 256 59.16 -21.83 -6.23
C ARG A 256 60.20 -22.78 -5.65
N PRO A 257 59.91 -24.09 -5.51
CA PRO A 257 60.92 -25.03 -5.06
C PRO A 257 62.08 -25.00 -6.05
N LEU A 258 63.25 -24.58 -5.55
CA LEU A 258 64.52 -24.73 -6.27
C LEU A 258 64.70 -26.23 -6.49
N MET A 259 64.52 -26.68 -7.73
CA MET A 259 64.92 -28.02 -8.14
C MET A 259 66.44 -28.11 -7.97
N LEU A 260 66.87 -28.66 -6.84
CA LEU A 260 68.23 -29.16 -6.67
C LEU A 260 68.37 -30.37 -7.60
N TRP A 261 68.91 -30.12 -8.79
CA TRP A 261 69.50 -31.18 -9.62
C TRP A 261 70.72 -31.71 -8.86
N LYS A 262 70.59 -32.91 -8.27
CA LYS A 262 71.71 -33.68 -7.76
C LYS A 262 72.41 -34.33 -8.96
N ASN A 263 73.62 -33.87 -9.26
CA ASN A 263 74.62 -34.62 -10.02
C ASN A 263 75.38 -35.55 -9.08
#